data_AF-A0A968CN69-F1
#
_entry.id   AF-A0A968CN69-F1
#
_cell.length_a   1.000
_cell.length_b   1.000
_cell.length_c   1.000
_cell.angle_alpha   90.00
_cell.angle_beta   90.00
_cell.angle_gamma   90.00
#
_symmetry.space_group_name_H-M   'P 1'
#
loop_
_entity.id
_entity.type
_entity.pdbx_description
1 polymer ?
#
loop_
_entity_poly.entity_id
_entity_poly.type
_entity_poly.pdbx_seq_one_letter_code
_entity_poly.pdbx_strand_id
1 'polypeptide(L)'
;FGVSACATCDGFFFRGREVVVVGGGNTAVEEALYLANLASKVTLIHRRDELRADKVLQQRLFAKPNVEVVWDHVVDEVLGSDAEGVTGVRLRHAR
;
A
#
# COMPACT_ATOMS: atom_id res chain seq x y z
N PHE A 1 -14.38 -2.18 -9.08
CA PHE A 1 -13.50 -3.23 -8.48
C PHE A 1 -12.10 -2.66 -8.26
N GLY A 2 -11.40 -3.00 -7.17
CA GLY A 2 -10.00 -2.56 -6.95
C GLY A 2 -9.63 -2.13 -5.53
N VAL A 3 -10.57 -2.13 -4.58
CA VAL A 3 -10.29 -1.98 -3.14
C VAL A 3 -10.42 -3.34 -2.48
N SER A 4 -9.45 -3.69 -1.63
CA SER A 4 -9.46 -4.92 -0.82
C SER A 4 -9.06 -4.61 0.61
N ALA A 5 -9.54 -5.43 1.55
CA ALA A 5 -9.15 -5.40 2.96
C ALA A 5 -8.26 -6.59 3.36
N CYS A 6 -7.87 -7.46 2.42
CA CYS A 6 -7.05 -8.65 2.69
C CYS A 6 -6.10 -8.90 1.50
N ALA A 7 -4.83 -8.51 1.65
CA ALA A 7 -3.84 -8.71 0.58
C ALA A 7 -3.62 -10.19 0.23
N THR A 8 -3.70 -11.11 1.18
CA THR A 8 -3.50 -12.55 0.92
C THR A 8 -4.69 -13.22 0.23
N CYS A 9 -5.89 -12.65 0.39
CA CYS A 9 -7.12 -13.14 -0.23
C CYS A 9 -7.18 -12.72 -1.71
N ASP A 10 -6.94 -11.43 -1.99
CA ASP A 10 -7.18 -10.83 -3.31
C ASP A 10 -5.88 -10.48 -4.07
N GLY A 11 -4.71 -10.57 -3.43
CA GLY A 11 -3.43 -10.10 -3.98
C GLY A 11 -3.07 -10.70 -5.34
N PHE A 12 -3.52 -11.91 -5.64
CA PHE A 12 -3.33 -12.55 -6.94
C PHE A 12 -3.94 -11.73 -8.09
N PHE A 13 -5.10 -11.10 -7.89
CA PHE A 13 -5.78 -10.30 -8.91
C PHE A 13 -5.00 -9.02 -9.28
N PHE A 14 -4.09 -8.60 -8.40
CA PHE A 14 -3.25 -7.41 -8.59
C PHE A 14 -1.83 -7.72 -9.10
N ARG A 15 -1.56 -8.97 -9.52
CA ARG A 15 -0.24 -9.33 -10.07
C ARG A 15 0.13 -8.44 -11.25
N GLY A 16 1.35 -7.88 -11.21
CA GLY A 16 1.89 -6.98 -12.23
C GLY A 16 1.24 -5.58 -12.27
N ARG A 17 0.29 -5.29 -11.37
CA ARG A 17 -0.31 -3.96 -11.22
C ARG A 17 0.47 -3.11 -10.22
N GLU A 18 0.29 -1.80 -10.31
CA GLU A 18 0.69 -0.90 -9.23
C GLU A 18 -0.40 -0.90 -8.15
N VAL A 19 0.02 -1.00 -6.89
CA VAL A 19 -0.92 -1.09 -5.75
C VAL A 19 -0.53 -0.14 -4.64
N VAL A 20 -1.52 0.17 -3.81
CA VAL A 20 -1.39 1.02 -2.64
C VAL A 20 -1.81 0.22 -1.41
N VAL A 21 -1.01 0.31 -0.34
CA VAL A 21 -1.34 -0.22 0.99
C VAL A 21 -1.46 0.96 1.95
N VAL A 22 -2.51 1.00 2.77
CA VAL A 22 -2.73 2.06 3.74
C VAL A 22 -2.50 1.54 5.14
N GLY A 23 -1.57 2.14 5.89
CA GLY A 23 -1.31 1.74 7.27
C GLY A 23 0.15 1.94 7.69
N GLY A 24 0.53 1.38 8.83
CA GLY A 24 1.93 1.40 9.27
C GLY A 24 2.25 0.58 10.51
N GLY A 25 1.36 -0.35 10.89
CA GLY A 25 1.65 -1.41 11.86
C GLY A 25 2.13 -2.68 11.15
N ASN A 26 2.38 -3.74 11.91
CA ASN A 26 2.89 -5.02 11.38
C ASN A 26 2.06 -5.54 10.21
N THR A 27 0.72 -5.60 10.34
CA THR A 27 -0.17 -6.08 9.28
C THR A 27 0.03 -5.33 7.95
N ALA A 28 0.05 -3.99 7.97
CA ALA A 28 0.22 -3.21 6.75
C ALA A 28 1.60 -3.45 6.10
N VAL A 29 2.65 -3.61 6.91
CA VAL A 29 4.00 -3.85 6.39
C VAL A 29 4.15 -5.28 5.87
N GLU A 30 3.58 -6.28 6.54
CA GLU A 30 3.55 -7.67 6.08
C GLU A 30 2.77 -7.83 4.78
N GLU A 31 1.61 -7.18 4.67
CA GLU A 31 0.80 -7.19 3.45
C GLU A 31 1.49 -6.46 2.29
N ALA A 32 2.15 -5.32 2.56
CA ALA A 32 2.97 -4.66 1.56
C ALA A 32 4.13 -5.54 1.07
N LEU A 33 4.80 -6.24 1.99
CA LEU A 33 5.87 -7.20 1.65
C LEU A 33 5.36 -8.39 0.84
N TYR A 34 4.16 -8.89 1.16
CA TYR A 34 3.49 -9.94 0.39
C TYR A 34 3.19 -9.47 -1.03
N LEU A 35 2.52 -8.32 -1.17
CA LEU A 35 2.17 -7.74 -2.46
C LEU A 35 3.40 -7.35 -3.28
N ALA A 36 4.51 -6.97 -2.66
CA ALA A 36 5.75 -6.65 -3.36
C ALA A 36 6.34 -7.84 -4.15
N ASN A 37 5.93 -9.08 -3.87
CA ASN A 37 6.31 -10.25 -4.66
C ASN A 37 5.36 -10.52 -5.86
N LEU A 38 4.24 -9.81 -5.94
CA LEU A 38 3.20 -10.01 -6.95
C LEU A 38 3.02 -8.77 -7.85
N ALA A 39 2.97 -7.59 -7.25
CA ALA A 39 2.74 -6.30 -7.88
C ALA A 39 4.01 -5.75 -8.55
N SER A 40 3.84 -4.88 -9.55
CA SER A 40 4.95 -4.19 -10.21
C SER A 40 5.52 -3.08 -9.33
N LYS A 41 4.66 -2.39 -8.56
CA LYS A 41 5.03 -1.38 -7.57
C LYS A 41 4.05 -1.42 -6.39
N VAL A 42 4.55 -1.23 -5.18
CA VAL A 42 3.75 -1.08 -3.95
C VAL A 42 4.05 0.27 -3.32
N THR A 43 3.01 1.07 -3.07
CA THR A 43 3.13 2.32 -2.33
C THR A 43 2.46 2.17 -0.97
N LEU A 44 3.23 2.21 0.12
CA LEU A 44 2.69 2.22 1.48
C LEU A 44 2.43 3.66 1.91
N ILE A 45 1.18 4.00 2.20
CA ILE A 45 0.78 5.33 2.68
C ILE A 45 0.66 5.29 4.20
N HIS A 46 1.42 6.15 4.87
CA HIS A 46 1.35 6.32 6.32
C HIS A 46 1.05 7.77 6.71
N ARG A 47 0.20 7.93 7.73
CA ARG A 47 -0.27 9.24 8.23
C ARG A 47 0.71 10.00 9.13
N ARG A 48 1.92 9.47 9.34
CA ARG A 48 2.99 10.05 10.18
C ARG A 48 4.32 9.84 9.46
N ASP A 49 5.39 10.34 10.05
CA ASP A 49 6.79 10.21 9.63
C ASP A 49 7.48 8.92 10.12
N GLU A 50 6.77 8.06 10.85
CA GLU A 50 7.32 6.79 11.37
C GLU A 50 6.31 5.63 11.35
N LEU A 51 6.79 4.42 11.03
CA LEU A 51 6.02 3.17 11.15
C LEU A 51 6.01 2.66 12.60
N ARG A 52 4.86 2.11 13.02
CA ARG A 52 4.69 1.34 14.27
C ARG A 52 5.15 -0.11 14.14
N ALA A 53 5.38 -0.59 12.92
CA ALA A 53 5.79 -1.97 12.69
C ALA A 53 7.14 -2.28 13.33
N ASP A 54 7.43 -3.55 13.59
CA ASP A 54 8.70 -3.97 14.16
C ASP A 54 9.89 -3.61 13.26
N LYS A 55 11.03 -3.26 13.87
CA LYS A 55 12.22 -2.79 13.14
C LYS A 55 12.69 -3.76 12.06
N VAL A 56 12.60 -5.07 12.31
CA VAL A 56 12.95 -6.09 11.31
C VAL A 56 12.04 -6.06 10.08
N LEU A 57 10.75 -5.79 10.26
CA LEU A 57 9.81 -5.65 9.16
C LEU A 57 10.04 -4.36 8.39
N GLN A 58 10.30 -3.24 9.10
CA GLN A 58 10.68 -1.97 8.47
C GLN A 58 11.93 -2.14 7.60
N GLN A 59 12.98 -2.80 8.11
CA GLN A 59 14.21 -3.08 7.35
C GLN A 59 13.94 -3.90 6.08
N ARG A 60 13.12 -4.95 6.18
CA ARG A 60 12.74 -5.77 5.03
C ARG A 60 11.95 -4.95 4.00
N LEU A 61 11.04 -4.10 4.46
CA LEU A 61 10.23 -3.23 3.60
C LEU A 61 11.11 -2.25 2.83
N PHE A 62 12.00 -1.53 3.52
CA PHE A 62 12.90 -0.55 2.89
C PHE A 62 13.96 -1.19 1.99
N ALA A 63 14.24 -2.48 2.16
CA ALA A 63 15.13 -3.23 1.27
C ALA A 63 14.43 -3.70 -0.03
N LYS A 64 13.10 -3.58 -0.16
CA LYS A 64 12.38 -3.95 -1.39
C LYS A 64 12.49 -2.84 -2.43
N PRO A 65 13.04 -3.10 -3.64
CA PRO A 65 13.29 -2.06 -4.64
C PRO A 65 12.00 -1.54 -5.31
N ASN A 66 10.91 -2.29 -5.23
CA ASN A 66 9.60 -1.92 -5.81
C ASN A 66 8.62 -1.40 -4.75
N VAL A 67 9.10 -1.04 -3.56
CA VAL A 67 8.28 -0.48 -2.48
C VAL A 67 8.68 0.98 -2.25
N GLU A 68 7.69 1.85 -2.21
CA GLU A 68 7.83 3.25 -1.83
C GLU A 68 6.95 3.56 -0.61
N VAL A 69 7.38 4.45 0.28
CA VAL A 69 6.58 4.90 1.41
C VAL A 69 6.26 6.38 1.28
N VAL A 70 4.97 6.72 1.33
CA VAL A 70 4.49 8.09 1.38
C VAL A 70 4.11 8.40 2.83
N TRP A 71 4.89 9.26 3.45
CA TRP A 71 4.74 9.69 4.84
C TRP A 71 3.80 10.88 4.97
N ASP A 72 3.27 11.13 6.16
CA ASP A 72 2.42 12.29 6.50
C ASP A 72 1.20 12.50 5.60
N HIS A 73 0.66 11.41 5.00
CA HIS A 73 -0.51 11.48 4.12
C HIS A 73 -1.59 10.47 4.52
N VAL A 74 -2.82 10.82 4.16
CA VAL A 74 -3.99 9.93 4.20
C VAL A 74 -4.62 9.85 2.82
N VAL A 75 -5.30 8.74 2.55
CA VAL A 75 -6.18 8.63 1.37
C VAL A 75 -7.43 9.48 1.63
N ASP A 76 -7.65 10.45 0.75
CA ASP A 76 -8.78 11.37 0.79
C ASP A 76 -9.93 10.88 -0.10
N GLU A 77 -9.60 10.37 -1.29
CA GLU A 77 -10.57 9.82 -2.24
C GLU A 77 -9.97 8.64 -3.02
N VAL A 78 -10.81 7.63 -3.30
CA VAL A 78 -10.49 6.57 -4.26
C VAL A 78 -11.05 6.98 -5.61
N LEU A 79 -10.19 7.09 -6.61
CA LEU A 79 -10.53 7.55 -7.96
C LEU A 79 -10.85 6.36 -8.87
N GLY A 80 -11.79 6.58 -9.78
CA GLY A 80 -12.23 5.57 -10.74
C GLY A 80 -13.73 5.63 -11.00
N SER A 81 -14.25 4.59 -11.64
CA SER A 81 -15.69 4.45 -11.93
C SER A 81 -16.12 2.98 -11.79
N ASP A 82 -17.42 2.72 -11.75
CA ASP A 82 -17.94 1.34 -11.71
C ASP A 82 -17.56 0.55 -12.96
N ALA A 83 -17.49 1.22 -14.11
CA ALA A 83 -17.12 0.62 -15.38
C ALA A 83 -15.61 0.33 -15.49
N GLU A 84 -14.75 1.21 -14.97
CA GLU A 84 -13.29 1.12 -15.15
C GLU A 84 -12.57 0.51 -13.94
N GLY A 85 -13.23 0.47 -12.78
CA GLY A 85 -12.59 0.13 -11.51
C GLY A 85 -11.74 1.26 -10.94
N VAL A 86 -10.90 0.92 -9.95
CA VAL A 86 -10.01 1.89 -9.30
C VAL A 86 -8.85 2.24 -10.24
N THR A 87 -8.65 3.54 -10.47
CA THR A 87 -7.56 4.08 -11.30
C THR A 87 -6.49 4.80 -10.48
N GLY A 88 -6.80 5.17 -9.24
CA GLY A 88 -5.83 5.77 -8.32
C GLY A 88 -6.45 6.20 -7.00
N VAL A 89 -5.66 6.91 -6.20
CA VAL A 89 -6.10 7.53 -4.94
C VAL A 89 -5.64 8.98 -4.89
N ARG A 90 -6.49 9.89 -4.42
CA ARG A 90 -6.07 11.24 -4.06
C ARG A 90 -5.57 11.23 -2.62
N LEU A 91 -4.39 11.79 -2.41
CA LEU A 91 -3.80 11.93 -1.09
C LEU A 91 -4.01 13.34 -0.57
N ARG A 92 -4.20 13.44 0.74
CA ARG A 92 -4.19 14.70 1.47
C ARG A 92 -3.15 14.62 2.57
N HIS A 93 -2.43 15.71 2.76
CA HIS A 93 -1.51 15.84 3.88
C HIS A 93 -2.28 15.66 5.21
N ALA A 94 -1.71 14.87 6.13
CA ALA A 94 -2.38 14.46 7.35
C ALA A 94 -2.43 15.58 8.41
N ARG A 95 -1.63 16.65 8.23
CA ARG A 95 -1.66 17.89 9.02
C ARG A 95 -2.22 19.04 8.21
#